data_AF-A0A7X7L2S8-F1
#
_entry.id   AF-A0A7X7L2S8-F1
#
_cell.length_a   1.000
_cell.length_b   1.000
_cell.length_c   1.000
_cell.angle_alpha   90.00
_cell.angle_beta   90.00
_cell.angle_gamma   90.00
#
_symmetry.space_group_name_H-M   'P 1'
#
loop_
_entity.id
_entity.type
_entity.pdbx_description
1 polymer ?
#
loop_
_entity_poly.entity_id
_entity_poly.type
_entity_poly.pdbx_seq_one_letter_code
_entity_poly.pdbx_strand_id
1 'polypeptide(L)'
;MDKYLLALMIFTFTALPGLADFSCVASVSYQWKKEGGEPQSVFFINVAGNAADMEAAKVQVSRLADSEKVRARDACMRQHENLSGCISAKFAAESSLLAKLGFSARKSLEEAINADCKSQQGQCLEPVVSEIKCLQTEEAKEEGQDQASKKGKEESSSDTPAKKGK
;
A
#
# COMPACT_ATOMS: atom_id res chain seq x y z
N MET A 1 -33.35 32.73 55.07
CA MET A 1 -32.01 32.42 55.60
C MET A 1 -32.00 30.91 55.76
N ASP A 2 -31.57 30.13 54.79
CA ASP A 2 -30.17 29.77 54.45
C ASP A 2 -30.33 28.29 54.02
N LYS A 3 -29.63 27.64 53.10
CA LYS A 3 -28.50 27.91 52.21
C LYS A 3 -28.53 26.73 51.22
N TYR A 4 -28.26 27.04 49.96
CA TYR A 4 -27.79 26.18 48.88
C TYR A 4 -27.26 24.79 49.32
N LEU A 5 -27.92 23.71 48.90
CA LEU A 5 -27.26 22.40 48.80
C LEU A 5 -26.89 22.18 47.33
N LEU A 6 -25.60 22.41 47.08
CA LEU A 6 -24.95 22.32 45.79
C LEU A 6 -25.22 20.98 45.09
N ALA A 7 -25.60 21.08 43.83
CA ALA A 7 -25.49 20.01 42.85
C ALA A 7 -24.02 19.59 42.70
N LEU A 8 -23.72 18.32 42.94
CA LEU A 8 -22.43 17.72 42.60
C LEU A 8 -22.64 16.79 41.40
N MET A 9 -22.77 17.40 40.22
CA MET A 9 -22.66 16.72 38.93
C MET A 9 -21.18 16.32 38.74
N ILE A 10 -20.82 15.10 39.16
CA ILE A 10 -19.53 14.50 38.81
C ILE A 10 -19.62 14.10 37.34
N PHE A 11 -19.24 15.03 36.46
CA PHE A 11 -18.94 14.74 35.07
C PHE A 11 -17.66 13.89 35.07
N THR A 12 -17.81 12.57 35.01
CA THR A 12 -16.70 11.67 34.70
C THR A 12 -16.24 11.98 33.29
N PHE A 13 -15.23 12.84 33.16
CA PHE A 13 -14.44 13.03 31.96
C PHE A 13 -13.82 11.67 31.59
N THR A 14 -14.52 10.90 30.76
CA THR A 14 -13.90 9.80 30.03
C THR A 14 -12.87 10.42 29.10
N ALA A 15 -11.59 10.30 29.45
CA ALA A 15 -10.48 10.62 28.57
C ALA A 15 -10.70 9.89 27.25
N LEU A 16 -10.93 10.63 26.17
CA LEU A 16 -10.98 10.06 24.84
C LEU A 16 -9.60 9.45 24.56
N PRO A 17 -9.52 8.17 24.12
CA PRO A 17 -8.26 7.63 23.63
C PRO A 17 -7.80 8.51 22.47
N GLY A 18 -6.56 8.98 22.58
CA GLY A 18 -5.93 9.91 21.64
C GLY A 18 -6.06 9.46 20.20
N LEU A 19 -6.20 10.45 19.32
CA LEU A 19 -6.07 10.32 17.88
C LEU A 19 -4.74 9.60 17.58
N ALA A 20 -4.74 8.66 16.64
CA ALA A 20 -3.54 7.87 16.34
C ALA A 20 -2.41 8.79 15.90
N ASP A 21 -1.30 8.80 16.66
CA ASP A 21 -0.16 9.69 16.40
C ASP A 21 0.73 9.21 15.25
N PHE A 22 0.63 7.94 14.83
CA PHE A 22 1.44 7.37 13.75
C PHE A 22 0.59 6.58 12.76
N SER A 23 0.88 6.77 11.47
CA SER A 23 0.33 6.01 10.35
C SER A 23 1.44 5.35 9.55
N CYS A 24 1.40 4.03 9.43
CA CYS A 24 2.37 3.25 8.67
C CYS A 24 1.68 2.57 7.47
N VAL A 25 2.41 2.44 6.35
CA VAL A 25 1.93 1.80 5.12
C VAL A 25 3.02 0.89 4.55
N ALA A 26 2.61 -0.25 4.01
CA ALA A 26 3.44 -1.11 3.18
C ALA A 26 2.64 -1.66 1.99
N SER A 27 3.34 -1.92 0.89
CA SER A 27 2.77 -2.55 -0.30
C SER A 27 3.10 -4.03 -0.31
N VAL A 28 2.12 -4.87 -0.63
CA VAL A 28 2.29 -6.29 -0.90
C VAL A 28 2.21 -6.48 -2.42
N SER A 29 3.16 -7.21 -2.97
CA SER A 29 3.17 -7.67 -4.36
C SER A 29 3.38 -9.17 -4.41
N TYR A 30 2.85 -9.82 -5.44
CA TYR A 30 3.23 -11.20 -5.76
C TYR A 30 4.18 -11.21 -6.94
N GLN A 31 4.97 -12.28 -7.02
CA GLN A 31 5.89 -12.49 -8.12
C GLN A 31 5.51 -13.76 -8.86
N TRP A 32 5.68 -13.75 -10.18
CA TRP A 32 5.50 -14.93 -11.00
C TRP A 32 6.54 -14.95 -12.10
N LYS A 33 6.85 -16.15 -12.59
CA LYS A 33 7.83 -16.36 -13.64
C LYS A 33 7.26 -17.27 -14.70
N LYS A 34 7.31 -16.81 -15.94
CA LYS A 34 7.06 -17.66 -17.11
C LYS A 34 8.21 -18.65 -17.30
N GLU A 35 7.92 -19.83 -17.85
CA GLU A 35 8.96 -20.81 -18.18
C GLU A 35 10.02 -20.16 -19.11
N GLY A 36 11.30 -20.25 -18.71
CA GLY A 36 12.41 -19.60 -19.41
C GLY A 36 12.52 -18.08 -19.29
N GLY A 37 11.59 -17.41 -18.59
CA GLY A 37 11.56 -15.95 -18.42
C GLY A 37 12.19 -15.43 -17.13
N GLU A 38 12.23 -14.11 -16.99
CA GLU A 38 12.57 -13.43 -15.74
C GLU A 38 11.35 -13.29 -14.81
N PRO A 39 11.56 -13.25 -13.49
CA PRO A 39 10.49 -12.94 -12.53
C PRO A 39 9.86 -11.58 -12.80
N GLN A 40 8.53 -11.54 -12.80
CA GLN A 40 7.72 -10.33 -12.90
C GLN A 40 7.02 -10.08 -11.57
N SER A 41 7.02 -8.83 -11.11
CA SER A 41 6.35 -8.41 -9.88
C SER A 41 5.05 -7.68 -10.21
N VAL A 42 3.97 -8.07 -9.53
CA VAL A 42 2.63 -7.50 -9.71
C VAL A 42 2.16 -6.94 -8.37
N PHE A 43 1.83 -5.65 -8.35
CA PHE A 43 1.24 -5.01 -7.19
C PHE A 43 -0.09 -5.68 -6.83
N PHE A 44 -0.26 -6.00 -5.55
CA PHE A 44 -1.48 -6.63 -5.04
C PHE A 44 -2.32 -5.66 -4.22
N ILE A 45 -1.76 -5.13 -3.12
CA ILE A 45 -2.49 -4.25 -2.20
C ILE A 45 -1.54 -3.38 -1.36
N ASN A 46 -2.06 -2.25 -0.87
CA ASN A 46 -1.44 -1.50 0.22
C ASN A 46 -2.12 -1.85 1.55
N VAL A 47 -1.32 -2.20 2.55
CA VAL A 47 -1.77 -2.36 3.93
C VAL A 47 -1.37 -1.13 4.73
N ALA A 48 -2.28 -0.65 5.57
CA ALA A 48 -2.06 0.49 6.43
C ALA A 48 -2.45 0.16 7.88
N GLY A 49 -1.75 0.75 8.83
CA GLY A 49 -1.99 0.59 10.26
C GLY A 49 -1.72 1.90 10.98
N ASN A 50 -2.56 2.22 11.96
CA ASN A 50 -2.46 3.46 12.72
C ASN A 50 -2.43 3.12 14.21
N ALA A 51 -1.52 3.74 14.96
CA ALA A 51 -1.41 3.56 16.40
C ALA A 51 -0.80 4.80 17.08
N ALA A 52 -0.93 4.89 18.40
CA ALA A 52 -0.31 5.94 19.21
C ALA A 52 1.22 5.79 19.32
N ASP A 53 1.75 4.60 19.01
CA ASP A 53 3.18 4.30 19.02
C ASP A 53 3.61 3.78 17.64
N MET A 54 4.81 4.19 17.20
CA MET A 54 5.34 3.82 15.89
C MET A 54 5.57 2.31 15.76
N GLU A 55 6.09 1.65 16.79
CA GLU A 55 6.35 0.22 16.77
C GLU A 55 5.05 -0.57 16.77
N ALA A 56 4.04 -0.12 17.53
CA ALA A 56 2.70 -0.68 17.48
C ALA A 56 2.08 -0.58 16.07
N ALA A 57 2.22 0.56 15.38
CA ALA A 57 1.74 0.73 14.01
C ALA A 57 2.49 -0.19 13.02
N LYS A 58 3.81 -0.33 13.16
CA LYS A 58 4.61 -1.28 12.34
C LYS A 58 4.21 -2.73 12.56
N VAL A 59 4.01 -3.15 13.81
CA VAL A 59 3.57 -4.51 14.14
C VAL A 59 2.19 -4.79 13.53
N GLN A 60 1.28 -3.81 13.60
CA GLN A 60 -0.03 -3.93 12.97
C GLN A 60 0.10 -4.10 11.44
N VAL A 61 0.89 -3.25 10.78
CA VAL A 61 1.13 -3.33 9.33
C VAL A 61 1.80 -4.65 8.96
N SER A 62 2.80 -5.11 9.71
CA SER A 62 3.48 -6.39 9.45
C SER A 62 2.49 -7.56 9.51
N ARG A 63 1.65 -7.62 10.55
CA ARG A 63 0.64 -8.68 10.68
C ARG A 63 -0.37 -8.66 9.53
N LEU A 64 -0.80 -7.48 9.11
CA LEU A 64 -1.69 -7.32 7.97
C LEU A 64 -0.98 -7.74 6.67
N ALA A 65 0.27 -7.33 6.48
CA ALA A 65 1.08 -7.71 5.33
C ALA A 65 1.22 -9.24 5.22
N ASP A 66 1.54 -9.92 6.32
CA ASP A 66 1.66 -11.40 6.35
C ASP A 66 0.37 -12.11 5.95
N SER A 67 -0.78 -11.61 6.44
CA SER A 67 -2.08 -12.12 6.03
C SER A 67 -2.34 -11.89 4.54
N GLU A 68 -1.99 -10.71 4.03
CA GLU A 68 -2.17 -10.37 2.62
C GLU A 68 -1.16 -11.08 1.70
N LYS A 69 0.01 -11.50 2.18
CA LYS A 69 0.94 -12.36 1.41
C LYS A 69 0.27 -13.67 1.01
N VAL A 70 -0.46 -14.31 1.93
CA VAL A 70 -1.17 -15.57 1.63
C VAL A 70 -2.20 -15.34 0.51
N ARG A 71 -2.97 -14.25 0.61
CA ARG A 71 -3.95 -13.86 -0.41
C ARG A 71 -3.30 -13.51 -1.75
N ALA A 72 -2.18 -12.81 -1.72
CA ALA A 72 -1.40 -12.46 -2.92
C ALA A 72 -0.88 -13.72 -3.62
N ARG A 73 -0.42 -14.72 -2.86
CA ARG A 73 0.00 -16.01 -3.40
C ARG A 73 -1.16 -16.78 -4.01
N ASP A 74 -2.29 -16.87 -3.34
CA ASP A 74 -3.49 -17.52 -3.88
C ASP A 74 -3.98 -16.83 -5.16
N ALA A 75 -3.98 -15.50 -5.18
CA ALA A 75 -4.31 -14.72 -6.37
C ALA A 75 -3.36 -15.03 -7.52
N CYS A 76 -2.05 -15.07 -7.25
CA CYS A 76 -1.05 -15.46 -8.23
C CYS A 76 -1.35 -16.86 -8.79
N MET A 77 -1.55 -17.88 -7.95
CA MET A 77 -1.76 -19.26 -8.38
C MET A 77 -3.02 -19.39 -9.24
N ARG A 78 -4.10 -18.69 -8.86
CA ARG A 78 -5.34 -18.67 -9.65
C ARG A 78 -5.14 -18.08 -11.04
N GLN A 79 -4.27 -17.09 -11.18
CA GLN A 79 -4.06 -16.41 -12.45
C GLN A 79 -3.01 -17.09 -13.33
N HIS A 80 -1.91 -17.55 -12.73
CA HIS A 80 -0.71 -17.98 -13.46
C HIS A 80 -0.48 -19.50 -13.44
N GLU A 81 -1.00 -20.23 -12.46
CA GLU A 81 -0.83 -21.69 -12.36
C GLU A 81 -2.10 -22.47 -12.72
N ASN A 82 -3.28 -21.83 -12.67
CA ASN A 82 -4.57 -22.46 -12.94
C ASN A 82 -5.09 -22.16 -14.37
N LEU A 83 -4.55 -22.85 -15.36
CA LEU A 83 -4.92 -22.65 -16.77
C LEU A 83 -6.42 -22.88 -17.03
N SER A 84 -7.00 -23.96 -16.49
CA SER A 84 -8.42 -24.28 -16.67
C SER A 84 -9.33 -23.25 -15.99
N GLY A 85 -8.92 -22.74 -14.82
CA GLY A 85 -9.59 -21.64 -14.13
C GLY A 85 -9.58 -20.35 -14.95
N CYS A 86 -8.42 -19.96 -15.51
CA CYS A 86 -8.31 -18.79 -16.40
C CYS A 86 -9.26 -18.91 -17.60
N ILE A 87 -9.21 -20.04 -18.30
CA ILE A 87 -10.05 -20.29 -19.47
C ILE A 87 -11.52 -20.20 -19.07
N SER A 88 -11.95 -20.94 -18.05
CA SER A 88 -13.35 -20.98 -17.62
C SER A 88 -13.87 -19.60 -17.21
N ALA A 89 -13.07 -18.81 -16.48
CA ALA A 89 -13.44 -17.47 -16.06
C ALA A 89 -13.59 -16.51 -17.27
N LYS A 90 -12.68 -16.56 -18.24
CA LYS A 90 -12.76 -15.77 -19.47
C LYS A 90 -13.98 -16.16 -20.30
N PHE A 91 -14.24 -17.45 -20.48
CA PHE A 91 -15.44 -17.94 -21.16
C PHE A 91 -16.73 -17.52 -20.46
N ALA A 92 -16.76 -17.54 -19.12
CA ALA A 92 -17.91 -17.08 -18.34
C ALA A 92 -18.14 -15.57 -18.53
N ALA A 93 -17.07 -14.76 -18.45
CA ALA A 93 -17.12 -13.32 -18.66
C ALA A 93 -17.60 -12.95 -20.08
N GLU A 94 -17.12 -13.66 -21.10
CA GLU A 94 -17.45 -13.41 -22.51
C GLU A 94 -18.67 -14.21 -23.01
N SER A 95 -19.38 -14.92 -22.13
CA SER A 95 -20.48 -15.82 -22.51
C SER A 95 -21.57 -15.15 -23.34
N SER A 96 -21.93 -13.92 -22.97
CA SER A 96 -22.95 -13.12 -23.68
C SER A 96 -22.49 -12.66 -25.08
N LEU A 97 -21.19 -12.45 -25.26
CA LEU A 97 -20.59 -12.10 -26.55
C LEU A 97 -20.48 -13.34 -27.44
N LEU A 98 -19.96 -14.44 -26.90
CA LEU A 98 -19.84 -15.73 -27.58
C LEU A 98 -21.17 -16.21 -28.17
N ALA A 99 -22.28 -15.96 -27.47
CA ALA A 99 -23.63 -16.30 -27.94
C ALA A 99 -24.11 -15.48 -29.16
N LYS A 100 -23.54 -14.30 -29.39
CA LYS A 100 -23.91 -13.38 -30.48
C LYS A 100 -22.99 -13.49 -31.70
N LEU A 101 -21.82 -14.12 -31.55
CA LEU A 101 -20.85 -14.28 -32.62
C LEU A 101 -21.22 -15.44 -33.56
N GLY A 102 -20.97 -15.25 -34.85
CA GLY A 102 -21.01 -16.34 -35.83
C GLY A 102 -19.86 -17.33 -35.62
N PHE A 103 -19.96 -18.53 -36.22
CA PHE A 103 -19.05 -19.66 -35.97
C PHE A 103 -17.55 -19.30 -36.07
N SER A 104 -17.14 -18.59 -37.13
CA SER A 104 -15.73 -18.23 -37.32
C SER A 104 -15.23 -17.22 -36.27
N ALA A 105 -16.01 -16.19 -35.97
CA ALA A 105 -15.64 -15.20 -34.96
C ALA A 105 -15.60 -15.80 -33.55
N ARG A 106 -16.56 -16.69 -33.25
CA ARG A 106 -16.57 -17.46 -32.00
C ARG A 106 -15.29 -18.29 -31.87
N LYS A 107 -14.95 -19.10 -32.89
CA LYS A 107 -13.73 -19.91 -32.88
C LYS A 107 -12.48 -19.06 -32.66
N SER A 108 -12.37 -17.91 -33.33
CA SER A 108 -11.25 -17.00 -33.15
C SER A 108 -11.16 -16.44 -31.73
N LEU A 109 -12.29 -16.09 -31.11
CA LEU A 109 -12.33 -15.65 -29.71
C LEU A 109 -11.93 -16.77 -28.75
N GLU A 110 -12.41 -18.00 -28.97
CA GLU A 110 -12.04 -19.17 -28.17
C GLU A 110 -10.53 -19.47 -28.26
N GLU A 111 -9.95 -19.40 -29.47
CA GLU A 111 -8.51 -19.54 -29.69
C GLU A 111 -7.72 -18.42 -29.01
N ALA A 112 -8.21 -17.16 -29.07
CA ALA A 112 -7.60 -16.03 -28.40
C ALA A 112 -7.60 -16.17 -26.87
N ILE A 113 -8.72 -16.62 -26.28
CA ILE A 113 -8.82 -16.89 -24.83
C ILE A 113 -7.80 -17.97 -24.42
N ASN A 114 -7.73 -19.05 -25.19
CA ASN A 114 -6.77 -20.13 -24.93
C ASN A 114 -5.31 -19.64 -25.03
N ALA A 115 -5.00 -18.83 -26.04
CA ALA A 115 -3.68 -18.27 -26.23
C ALA A 115 -3.32 -17.28 -25.10
N ASP A 116 -4.24 -16.40 -24.69
CA ASP A 116 -4.07 -15.46 -23.58
C ASP A 116 -3.74 -16.21 -22.28
N CYS A 117 -4.58 -17.17 -21.90
CA CYS A 117 -4.37 -17.93 -20.66
C CYS A 117 -3.08 -18.77 -20.69
N LYS A 118 -2.71 -19.35 -21.83
CA LYS A 118 -1.40 -20.03 -21.98
C LYS A 118 -0.23 -19.05 -21.88
N SER A 119 -0.40 -17.84 -22.41
CA SER A 119 0.66 -16.83 -22.39
C SER A 119 0.97 -16.33 -20.98
N GLN A 120 -0.04 -16.31 -20.10
CA GLN A 120 0.03 -15.93 -18.69
C GLN A 120 0.40 -17.09 -17.76
N GLN A 121 0.57 -18.30 -18.30
CA GLN A 121 0.95 -19.46 -17.51
C GLN A 121 2.41 -19.33 -17.03
N GLY A 122 2.62 -19.67 -15.77
CA GLY A 122 3.94 -19.64 -15.14
C GLY A 122 3.91 -20.25 -13.76
N GLN A 123 4.98 -20.00 -13.01
CA GLN A 123 5.11 -20.41 -11.61
C GLN A 123 5.07 -19.20 -10.70
N CYS A 124 4.30 -19.29 -9.63
CA CYS A 124 4.24 -18.28 -8.59
C CYS A 124 5.43 -18.41 -7.65
N LEU A 125 6.03 -17.26 -7.36
CA LEU A 125 7.13 -17.12 -6.41
C LEU A 125 6.60 -16.52 -5.09
N GLU A 126 7.49 -16.42 -4.11
CA GLU A 126 7.13 -15.86 -2.81
C GLU A 126 6.74 -14.36 -2.96
N PRO A 127 5.59 -13.96 -2.39
CA PRO A 127 5.18 -12.56 -2.33
C PRO A 127 6.18 -11.70 -1.57
N VAL A 128 6.30 -10.44 -1.98
CA VAL A 128 7.22 -9.46 -1.40
C VAL A 128 6.41 -8.37 -0.71
N VAL A 129 6.88 -7.97 0.46
CA VAL A 129 6.37 -6.81 1.19
C VAL A 129 7.41 -5.71 1.04
N SER A 130 6.98 -4.51 0.67
CA SER A 130 7.85 -3.35 0.63
C SER A 130 8.32 -2.96 2.03
N GLU A 131 9.33 -2.11 2.11
CA GLU A 131 9.67 -1.43 3.36
C GLU A 131 8.44 -0.71 3.94
N ILE A 132 8.25 -0.82 5.26
CA ILE A 132 7.17 -0.14 5.99
C ILE A 132 7.56 1.32 6.16
N LYS A 133 6.75 2.22 5.62
CA LYS A 133 6.94 3.68 5.73
C LYS A 133 5.96 4.24 6.74
N CYS A 134 6.46 4.97 7.74
CA CYS A 134 5.65 5.55 8.80
C CYS A 134 5.71 7.07 8.79
N LEU A 135 4.59 7.72 9.05
CA LEU A 135 4.41 9.16 9.19
C LEU A 135 3.77 9.46 10.54
N GLN A 136 4.21 10.53 11.20
CA GLN A 136 3.54 11.06 12.39
C GLN A 136 2.34 11.92 11.94
N THR A 137 1.16 11.66 12.50
CA THR A 137 -0.06 12.41 12.18
C THR A 137 -0.14 13.62 13.12
N GLU A 138 0.36 14.77 12.66
CA GLU A 138 0.29 16.03 13.41
C GLU A 138 -1.12 16.64 13.29
N GLU A 139 -1.99 16.41 14.27
CA GLU A 139 -3.18 17.25 14.51
C GLU A 139 -3.36 17.54 16.01
N ALA A 140 -2.64 18.57 16.50
CA ALA A 140 -3.04 19.56 17.54
C ALA A 140 -1.80 20.26 18.14
N LYS A 141 -1.15 21.14 17.37
CA LYS A 141 -0.30 22.21 17.93
C LYS A 141 -0.56 23.53 17.20
N GLU A 142 -1.74 24.08 17.41
CA GLU A 142 -1.93 25.54 17.42
C GLU A 142 -2.40 25.94 18.80
N GLU A 143 -1.47 26.43 19.62
CA GLU A 143 -1.56 27.63 20.46
C GLU A 143 -0.36 27.67 21.43
N GLY A 144 0.49 28.69 21.31
CA GLY A 144 1.28 29.19 22.45
C GLY A 144 2.79 29.40 22.29
N GLN A 145 3.12 30.58 21.75
CA GLN A 145 4.29 31.43 22.09
C GLN A 145 5.63 31.26 21.36
N ASP A 146 5.77 32.10 20.33
CA ASP A 146 6.96 32.92 20.06
C ASP A 146 7.62 33.49 21.33
N GLN A 147 8.92 33.26 21.54
CA GLN A 147 9.97 34.24 21.23
C GLN A 147 11.39 33.82 21.69
N ALA A 148 12.32 34.00 20.74
CA ALA A 148 13.67 34.57 20.91
C ALA A 148 14.83 33.71 21.47
N SER A 149 15.75 33.31 20.58
CA SER A 149 16.98 34.11 20.40
C SER A 149 17.77 33.76 19.13
N LYS A 150 17.93 34.79 18.28
CA LYS A 150 18.95 34.92 17.22
C LYS A 150 20.33 35.16 17.86
N LYS A 151 21.37 34.42 17.41
CA LYS A 151 22.72 34.91 17.02
C LYS A 151 23.60 33.70 16.68
N GLY A 152 24.36 33.63 15.60
CA GLY A 152 24.69 34.63 14.60
C GLY A 152 25.10 33.98 13.28
N LYS A 153 24.89 34.76 12.22
CA LYS A 153 25.48 34.62 10.90
C LYS A 153 26.62 35.62 10.85
N GLU A 154 27.83 35.19 10.49
CA GLU A 154 28.77 36.08 9.82
C GLU A 154 29.62 35.27 8.83
N GLU A 155 29.39 35.60 7.56
CA GLU A 155 30.20 35.29 6.38
C GLU A 155 31.48 36.13 6.38
N SER A 156 32.53 35.58 5.78
CA SER A 156 33.52 36.30 4.96
C SER A 156 34.17 35.24 4.07
N SER A 157 33.84 35.09 2.77
CA SER A 157 34.25 35.93 1.62
C SER A 157 35.76 36.23 1.66
N SER A 158 36.57 36.08 0.60
CA SER A 158 36.33 35.96 -0.84
C SER A 158 37.68 35.79 -1.58
N ASP A 159 37.58 35.55 -2.89
CA ASP A 159 38.46 36.07 -3.97
C ASP A 159 39.55 35.18 -4.62
N THR A 160 39.20 34.78 -5.85
CA THR A 160 39.97 34.40 -7.06
C THR A 160 40.61 35.69 -7.66
N PRO A 161 41.73 35.74 -8.46
CA PRO A 161 41.75 35.21 -9.84
C PRO A 161 43.09 34.88 -10.60
N ALA A 162 42.94 34.01 -11.62
CA ALA A 162 43.50 34.00 -13.00
C ALA A 162 45.01 34.18 -13.33
N LYS A 163 45.56 33.26 -14.16
CA LYS A 163 46.34 33.51 -15.41
C LYS A 163 46.81 32.18 -16.06
N LYS A 164 46.36 31.83 -17.28
CA LYS A 164 47.01 32.00 -18.61
C LYS A 164 48.42 31.40 -18.77
N GLY A 165 48.48 30.27 -19.49
CA GLY A 165 49.35 30.00 -20.66
C GLY A 165 50.85 29.74 -20.47
N LYS A 166 51.32 28.58 -20.92
CA LYS A 166 52.31 28.44 -22.00
C LYS A 166 52.26 27.04 -22.60
#